data_AF-A0A955RFH4-F1
#
_entry.id   AF-A0A955RFH4-F1
#
_cell.length_a   1.000
_cell.length_b   1.000
_cell.length_c   1.000
_cell.angle_alpha   90.00
_cell.angle_beta   90.00
_cell.angle_gamma   90.00
#
_symmetry.space_group_name_H-M   'P 1'
#
loop_
_entity.id
_entity.type
_entity.pdbx_description
1 polymer ?
#
loop_
_entity_poly.entity_id
_entity_poly.type
_entity_poly.pdbx_seq_one_letter_code
_entity_poly.pdbx_strand_id
1 'polypeptide(L)'
;MRTIVTMALMTGLAVGCGVEQDPVDVRTADDSWERATPPPTPGRDVVYESCGDPVCSGWRPKGLPGCGPFQVGDNCPAFLEGRQCDPGNACNTVLQCDSVDPFQGPCPISLRSAKHDIDYVSADRRHALAKDLMSFRLAEYTYNEDPVQARHLGFIIDDVGSSPAVASNGQRVDVYGYATMAVAALQEQQAQIDVLKAEIAALKADRATNR
;
A
#
# COMPACT_ATOMS: atom_id res chain seq x y z
N MET A 1 36.87 -37.19 58.17
CA MET A 1 36.08 -36.11 58.78
C MET A 1 34.79 -36.00 57.97
N ARG A 2 33.55 -36.23 58.45
CA ARG A 2 32.98 -36.19 59.83
C ARG A 2 33.23 -34.84 60.52
N THR A 3 32.24 -34.05 60.97
CA THR A 3 30.75 -34.06 60.79
C THR A 3 30.26 -32.59 60.94
N ILE A 4 29.02 -32.11 61.09
CA ILE A 4 27.69 -32.54 61.62
C ILE A 4 26.57 -31.94 60.69
N VAL A 5 25.33 -32.46 60.73
CA VAL A 5 24.12 -31.81 60.17
C VAL A 5 23.31 -31.13 61.28
N THR A 6 22.79 -29.92 61.07
CA THR A 6 21.81 -29.29 61.97
C THR A 6 20.58 -28.80 61.19
N MET A 7 19.44 -29.46 61.39
CA MET A 7 18.13 -28.95 61.00
C MET A 7 17.59 -28.00 62.08
N ALA A 8 16.86 -26.97 61.67
CA ALA A 8 15.92 -26.25 62.52
C ALA A 8 14.63 -25.99 61.73
N LEU A 9 13.57 -26.75 62.02
CA LEU A 9 12.22 -26.42 61.57
C LEU A 9 11.69 -25.29 62.45
N MET A 10 11.04 -24.29 61.84
CA MET A 10 9.96 -23.54 62.48
C MET A 10 8.80 -23.42 61.48
N THR A 11 7.64 -23.90 61.88
CA THR A 11 6.39 -23.85 61.11
C THR A 11 5.74 -22.48 61.23
N GLY A 12 5.68 -21.74 60.13
CA GLY A 12 4.79 -20.58 59.97
C GLY A 12 3.42 -21.02 59.44
N LEU A 13 2.34 -20.48 59.98
CA LEU A 13 0.97 -20.81 59.56
C LEU A 13 0.64 -20.22 58.18
N ALA A 14 -0.24 -20.91 57.45
CA ALA A 14 -0.81 -20.40 56.21
C ALA A 14 -1.80 -19.25 56.47
N VAL A 15 -1.68 -18.17 55.71
CA VAL A 15 -2.76 -17.23 55.42
C VAL A 15 -2.91 -17.22 53.90
N GLY A 16 -4.09 -17.56 53.40
CA GLY A 16 -4.34 -17.67 51.98
C GLY A 16 -4.84 -16.37 51.36
N CYS A 17 -4.09 -15.87 50.39
CA CYS A 17 -4.66 -15.29 49.17
C CYS A 17 -4.16 -16.22 48.05
N GLY A 18 -5.02 -16.81 47.21
CA GLY A 18 -6.23 -16.22 46.64
C GLY A 18 -5.87 -15.93 45.19
N VAL A 19 -6.02 -16.93 44.33
CA VAL A 19 -5.68 -16.82 42.89
C VAL A 19 -6.86 -16.17 42.19
N GLU A 20 -7.14 -14.93 42.57
CA GLU A 20 -8.08 -14.07 41.86
C GLU A 20 -7.35 -13.60 40.59
N GLN A 21 -7.52 -14.34 39.50
CA GLN A 21 -7.28 -13.76 38.18
C GLN A 21 -8.40 -12.75 37.97
N ASP A 22 -8.10 -11.46 38.17
CA ASP A 22 -9.00 -10.38 37.76
C ASP A 22 -9.46 -10.69 36.33
N PRO A 23 -10.77 -10.82 36.07
CA PRO A 23 -11.24 -11.02 34.72
C PRO A 23 -10.78 -9.79 33.92
N VAL A 24 -10.08 -10.03 32.81
CA VAL A 24 -9.79 -8.96 31.86
C VAL A 24 -11.14 -8.42 31.43
N ASP A 25 -11.49 -7.24 31.92
CA ASP A 25 -12.75 -6.57 31.61
C ASP A 25 -12.66 -6.14 30.15
N VAL A 26 -13.04 -7.06 29.26
CA VAL A 26 -13.26 -6.82 27.83
C VAL A 26 -14.53 -5.98 27.70
N ARG A 27 -14.43 -4.75 28.21
CA ARG A 27 -15.18 -3.59 27.76
C ARG A 27 -14.87 -3.41 26.30
N THR A 28 -15.64 -4.14 25.48
CA THR A 28 -15.98 -3.83 24.09
C THR A 28 -15.09 -2.72 23.53
N ALA A 29 -13.92 -3.10 23.02
CA ALA A 29 -13.31 -2.30 21.96
C ALA A 29 -14.39 -2.26 20.88
N ASP A 30 -14.98 -1.09 20.66
CA ASP A 30 -16.17 -0.99 19.84
C ASP A 30 -15.82 -1.42 18.42
N ASP A 31 -16.59 -2.35 17.86
CA ASP A 31 -16.36 -2.96 16.54
C ASP A 31 -16.60 -1.94 15.42
N SER A 32 -15.71 -0.95 15.36
CA SER A 32 -15.88 0.30 14.63
C SER A 32 -15.66 0.15 13.13
N TRP A 33 -15.22 -1.02 12.68
CA TRP A 33 -14.88 -1.35 11.30
C TRP A 33 -15.95 -2.22 10.61
N GLU A 34 -16.84 -2.90 11.34
CA GLU A 34 -18.05 -3.52 10.77
C GLU A 34 -19.15 -2.48 10.47
N ARG A 35 -18.92 -1.20 10.76
CA ARG A 35 -19.75 -0.12 10.24
C ARG A 35 -19.54 0.03 8.74
N ALA A 36 -20.44 -0.61 7.98
CA ALA A 36 -20.81 -0.20 6.64
C ALA A 36 -20.86 1.34 6.57
N THR A 37 -20.32 1.91 5.48
CA THR A 37 -19.99 3.34 5.38
C THR A 37 -21.09 4.21 5.97
N PRO A 38 -20.82 4.94 7.09
CA PRO A 38 -21.87 5.57 7.85
C PRO A 38 -22.60 6.59 6.96
N PRO A 39 -23.95 6.67 7.04
CA PRO A 39 -24.69 7.61 6.22
C PRO A 39 -24.13 9.03 6.43
N PRO A 40 -23.99 9.83 5.36
CA PRO A 40 -23.26 11.10 5.35
C PRO A 40 -23.56 11.93 6.59
N THR A 41 -22.54 12.22 7.41
CA THR A 41 -22.75 13.01 8.62
C THR A 41 -22.88 14.48 8.21
N PRO A 42 -24.05 15.11 8.36
CA PRO A 42 -24.26 16.45 7.80
C PRO A 42 -23.27 17.45 8.40
N GLY A 43 -22.47 18.09 7.55
CA GLY A 43 -21.43 19.04 7.98
C GLY A 43 -20.09 18.42 8.39
N ARG A 44 -19.74 17.20 7.94
CA ARG A 44 -18.37 16.64 8.05
C ARG A 44 -17.74 16.23 6.72
N ASP A 45 -18.55 15.96 5.71
CA ASP A 45 -18.10 15.56 4.38
C ASP A 45 -17.72 16.80 3.54
N VAL A 46 -16.59 16.73 2.83
CA VAL A 46 -16.04 17.81 1.99
C VAL A 46 -15.73 17.35 0.56
N VAL A 47 -15.56 18.31 -0.34
CA VAL A 47 -15.24 18.08 -1.75
C VAL A 47 -13.73 17.84 -1.95
N TYR A 48 -13.38 16.73 -2.59
CA TYR A 48 -12.04 16.36 -3.05
C TYR A 48 -11.98 16.34 -4.59
N GLU A 49 -10.81 16.57 -5.21
CA GLU A 49 -10.60 16.51 -6.66
C GLU A 49 -9.72 15.32 -7.06
N SER A 50 -10.16 14.54 -8.05
CA SER A 50 -9.38 13.45 -8.62
C SER A 50 -8.28 13.95 -9.55
N CYS A 51 -7.23 13.17 -9.75
CA CYS A 51 -6.14 13.53 -10.67
C CYS A 51 -6.50 13.53 -12.16
N GLY A 52 -7.70 13.08 -12.52
CA GLY A 52 -8.17 13.04 -13.90
C GLY A 52 -7.38 12.07 -14.81
N ASP A 53 -7.24 12.45 -16.08
CA ASP A 53 -6.46 11.71 -17.07
C ASP A 53 -4.97 11.65 -16.67
N PRO A 54 -4.29 10.49 -16.79
CA PRO A 54 -2.84 10.39 -16.61
C PRO A 54 -2.02 11.33 -17.52
N VAL A 55 -2.62 11.83 -18.60
CA VAL A 55 -2.11 12.93 -19.42
C VAL A 55 -3.29 13.86 -19.77
N CYS A 56 -3.35 15.03 -19.15
CA CYS A 56 -4.35 16.06 -19.44
C CYS A 56 -4.39 16.37 -20.94
N SER A 57 -5.53 16.18 -21.60
CA SER A 57 -5.65 16.26 -23.06
C SER A 57 -6.94 16.95 -23.56
N GLY A 58 -7.53 17.79 -22.70
CA GLY A 58 -8.78 18.49 -22.96
C GLY A 58 -9.99 17.76 -22.35
N TRP A 59 -11.04 18.53 -22.03
CA TRP A 59 -12.26 17.99 -21.42
C TRP A 59 -13.01 17.02 -22.35
N ARG A 60 -13.62 15.99 -21.76
CA ARG A 60 -14.42 14.95 -22.42
C ARG A 60 -15.68 14.66 -21.58
N PRO A 61 -16.86 14.42 -22.19
CA PRO A 61 -18.08 14.09 -21.43
C PRO A 61 -17.94 12.79 -20.64
N LYS A 62 -18.22 12.84 -19.32
CA LYS A 62 -18.13 11.68 -18.40
C LYS A 62 -19.47 11.04 -18.04
N GLY A 63 -20.59 11.63 -18.45
CA GLY A 63 -21.94 11.26 -17.99
C GLY A 63 -22.29 11.76 -16.58
N LEU A 64 -21.37 12.43 -15.89
CA LEU A 64 -21.60 13.09 -14.60
C LEU A 64 -22.29 14.46 -14.76
N PRO A 65 -23.07 14.92 -13.76
CA PRO A 65 -23.58 16.29 -13.72
C PRO A 65 -22.44 17.30 -13.55
N GLY A 66 -22.61 18.52 -14.05
CA GLY A 66 -21.62 19.59 -13.87
C GLY A 66 -21.60 20.14 -12.43
N CYS A 67 -20.40 20.40 -11.88
CA CYS A 67 -20.24 20.82 -10.48
C CYS A 67 -20.79 22.22 -10.12
N GLY A 68 -21.17 23.04 -11.10
CA GLY A 68 -21.63 24.41 -10.83
C GLY A 68 -20.53 25.25 -10.14
N PRO A 69 -20.78 25.86 -8.96
CA PRO A 69 -19.84 26.75 -8.30
C PRO A 69 -18.87 26.06 -7.30
N PHE A 70 -19.02 24.76 -7.02
CA PHE A 70 -18.30 24.10 -5.91
C PHE A 70 -16.80 23.94 -6.17
N GLN A 71 -16.02 24.05 -5.11
CA GLN A 71 -14.55 23.98 -5.11
C GLN A 71 -14.05 22.91 -4.13
N VAL A 72 -12.78 22.52 -4.27
CA VAL A 72 -12.11 21.59 -3.33
C VAL A 72 -12.08 22.20 -1.92
N GLY A 73 -12.50 21.42 -0.93
CA GLY A 73 -12.64 21.86 0.46
C GLY A 73 -14.00 22.45 0.83
N ASP A 74 -14.91 22.66 -0.12
CA ASP A 74 -16.30 23.04 0.21
C ASP A 74 -17.01 21.94 1.01
N ASN A 75 -17.97 22.34 1.84
CA ASN A 75 -18.91 21.41 2.49
C ASN A 75 -19.79 20.74 1.44
N CYS A 76 -20.01 19.44 1.58
CA CYS A 76 -20.74 18.66 0.59
C CYS A 76 -22.19 19.11 0.35
N PRO A 77 -22.57 19.47 -0.88
CA PRO A 77 -23.92 19.92 -1.20
C PRO A 77 -24.91 18.75 -1.16
N ALA A 78 -25.98 18.90 -0.39
CA ALA A 78 -26.95 17.84 -0.09
C ALA A 78 -27.77 17.32 -1.31
N PHE A 79 -27.59 17.90 -2.50
CA PHE A 79 -28.25 17.50 -3.74
C PHE A 79 -27.33 16.75 -4.71
N LEU A 80 -26.08 16.43 -4.33
CA LEU A 80 -25.12 15.74 -5.19
C LEU A 80 -25.43 14.23 -5.24
N GLU A 81 -26.46 13.86 -5.99
CA GLU A 81 -26.78 12.45 -6.29
C GLU A 81 -25.56 11.74 -6.89
N GLY A 82 -25.24 10.55 -6.37
CA GLY A 82 -24.01 9.83 -6.72
C GLY A 82 -22.71 10.38 -6.11
N ARG A 83 -22.75 11.45 -5.32
CA ARG A 83 -21.60 12.10 -4.64
C ARG A 83 -20.46 12.56 -5.55
N GLN A 84 -20.66 12.61 -6.88
CA GLN A 84 -19.63 13.00 -7.85
C GLN A 84 -20.17 14.01 -8.87
N CYS A 85 -19.29 14.88 -9.38
CA CYS A 85 -19.60 15.80 -10.48
C CYS A 85 -18.38 16.10 -11.36
N ASP A 86 -18.65 16.64 -12.55
CA ASP A 86 -17.65 17.09 -13.51
C ASP A 86 -17.37 18.60 -13.35
N PRO A 87 -16.14 19.02 -12.98
CA PRO A 87 -15.76 20.44 -12.94
C PRO A 87 -15.48 21.03 -14.33
N GLY A 88 -15.57 20.25 -15.41
CA GLY A 88 -15.39 20.73 -16.78
C GLY A 88 -13.94 21.02 -17.18
N ASN A 89 -12.95 20.64 -16.36
CA ASN A 89 -11.57 21.04 -16.55
C ASN A 89 -10.80 20.19 -17.58
N ALA A 90 -9.73 20.79 -18.12
CA ALA A 90 -8.95 20.25 -19.25
C ALA A 90 -8.13 18.98 -18.92
N CYS A 91 -8.16 18.49 -17.68
CA CYS A 91 -7.53 17.24 -17.27
C CYS A 91 -8.53 16.11 -16.98
N ASN A 92 -9.84 16.31 -17.20
CA ASN A 92 -10.86 15.29 -16.90
C ASN A 92 -10.86 14.78 -15.44
N THR A 93 -10.57 15.68 -14.51
CA THR A 93 -10.80 15.42 -13.07
C THR A 93 -12.29 15.18 -12.77
N VAL A 94 -12.56 14.64 -11.59
CA VAL A 94 -13.90 14.48 -11.01
C VAL A 94 -13.84 15.04 -9.60
N LEU A 95 -14.82 15.88 -9.23
CA LEU A 95 -14.98 16.24 -7.82
C LEU A 95 -15.82 15.17 -7.14
N GLN A 96 -15.32 14.62 -6.03
CA GLN A 96 -16.05 13.67 -5.18
C GLN A 96 -16.26 14.25 -3.79
N CYS A 97 -17.48 14.09 -3.30
CA CYS A 97 -17.83 14.38 -1.93
C CYS A 97 -17.50 13.19 -1.03
N ASP A 98 -16.69 13.39 0.01
CA ASP A 98 -16.30 12.31 0.94
C ASP A 98 -15.97 12.81 2.36
N SER A 99 -15.83 11.89 3.31
CA SER A 99 -15.40 12.17 4.69
C SER A 99 -13.87 12.07 4.87
N VAL A 100 -13.20 11.38 3.93
CA VAL A 100 -11.74 11.20 3.84
C VAL A 100 -11.37 11.19 2.37
N ASP A 101 -10.22 11.76 1.99
CA ASP A 101 -9.78 11.84 0.60
C ASP A 101 -9.77 10.46 -0.11
N PRO A 102 -10.68 10.21 -1.08
CA PRO A 102 -10.76 8.94 -1.78
C PRO A 102 -9.63 8.77 -2.81
N PHE A 103 -8.98 9.86 -3.21
CA PHE A 103 -7.88 9.89 -4.17
C PHE A 103 -6.50 9.77 -3.49
N GLN A 104 -6.49 9.81 -2.15
CA GLN A 104 -5.37 9.41 -1.28
C GLN A 104 -4.14 10.33 -1.34
N GLY A 105 -4.34 11.62 -1.64
CA GLY A 105 -3.31 12.65 -1.63
C GLY A 105 -3.12 13.40 -2.95
N PRO A 106 -2.15 14.34 -3.00
CA PRO A 106 -1.89 15.13 -4.18
C PRO A 106 -1.32 14.28 -5.32
N CYS A 107 -1.70 14.64 -6.54
CA CYS A 107 -1.38 13.89 -7.75
C CYS A 107 0.14 13.70 -7.98
N PRO A 108 0.59 12.58 -8.58
CA PRO A 108 2.02 12.26 -8.69
C PRO A 108 2.88 13.27 -9.48
N ILE A 109 3.39 14.30 -8.82
CA ILE A 109 4.33 15.26 -9.43
C ILE A 109 5.73 14.62 -9.53
N SER A 110 6.20 14.38 -10.76
CA SER A 110 7.53 13.82 -11.06
C SER A 110 8.55 14.90 -11.48
N LEU A 111 8.58 16.02 -10.74
CA LEU A 111 9.51 17.13 -10.98
C LEU A 111 10.56 17.22 -9.87
N ARG A 112 11.83 17.45 -10.23
CA ARG A 112 12.93 17.64 -9.27
C ARG A 112 12.72 18.86 -8.35
N SER A 113 12.02 19.89 -8.83
CA SER A 113 11.66 21.07 -8.01
C SER A 113 10.59 20.79 -6.94
N ALA A 114 9.90 19.65 -7.02
CA ALA A 114 8.87 19.22 -6.06
C ALA A 114 9.35 18.08 -5.14
N LYS A 115 10.66 17.83 -5.08
CA LYS A 115 11.28 16.73 -4.30
C LYS A 115 12.61 17.17 -3.70
N HIS A 116 12.91 16.73 -2.49
CA HIS A 116 14.21 16.87 -1.83
C HIS A 116 14.87 15.48 -1.67
N ASP A 117 16.12 15.45 -1.21
CA ASP A 117 16.87 14.24 -0.83
C ASP A 117 16.84 13.11 -1.89
N ILE A 118 17.04 13.50 -3.15
CA ILE A 118 16.89 12.63 -4.33
C ILE A 118 18.19 11.86 -4.59
N ASP A 119 18.34 10.72 -3.91
CA ASP A 119 19.31 9.69 -4.27
C ASP A 119 18.86 8.87 -5.49
N TYR A 120 19.81 8.46 -6.32
CA TYR A 120 19.58 7.56 -7.46
C TYR A 120 19.88 6.11 -7.08
N VAL A 121 19.04 5.18 -7.55
CA VAL A 121 19.14 3.74 -7.22
C VAL A 121 20.46 3.16 -7.72
N SER A 122 21.30 2.67 -6.80
CA SER A 122 22.57 2.00 -7.12
C SER A 122 22.35 0.62 -7.76
N ALA A 123 23.40 0.04 -8.35
CA ALA A 123 23.34 -1.33 -8.89
C ALA A 123 22.94 -2.34 -7.80
N ASP A 124 23.53 -2.26 -6.61
CA ASP A 124 23.22 -3.16 -5.49
C ASP A 124 21.77 -3.00 -5.01
N ARG A 125 21.26 -1.76 -4.91
CA ARG A 125 19.86 -1.56 -4.51
C ARG A 125 18.89 -1.98 -5.61
N ARG A 126 19.23 -1.81 -6.90
CA ARG A 126 18.46 -2.34 -8.02
C ARG A 126 18.40 -3.87 -7.97
N HIS A 127 19.53 -4.54 -7.74
CA HIS A 127 19.59 -5.99 -7.58
C HIS A 127 18.73 -6.46 -6.39
N ALA A 128 18.80 -5.77 -5.25
CA ALA A 128 17.93 -6.05 -4.12
C ALA A 128 16.44 -5.87 -4.48
N LEU A 129 16.03 -4.74 -5.06
CA LEU A 129 14.64 -4.49 -5.48
C LEU A 129 14.13 -5.54 -6.50
N ALA A 130 15.00 -6.01 -7.40
CA ALA A 130 14.69 -7.07 -8.34
C ALA A 130 14.44 -8.40 -7.63
N LYS A 131 15.30 -8.78 -6.68
CA LYS A 131 15.14 -9.97 -5.85
C LYS A 131 13.89 -9.88 -4.96
N ASP A 132 13.67 -8.73 -4.33
CA ASP A 132 12.50 -8.43 -3.50
C ASP A 132 11.23 -8.67 -4.32
N LEU A 133 11.12 -8.08 -5.52
CA LEU A 133 9.97 -8.27 -6.42
C LEU A 133 9.79 -9.72 -6.88
N MET A 134 10.88 -10.43 -7.23
CA MET A 134 10.81 -11.82 -7.70
C MET A 134 10.42 -12.82 -6.59
N SER A 135 10.34 -12.38 -5.33
CA SER A 135 9.77 -13.17 -4.23
C SER A 135 8.25 -13.02 -4.07
N PHE A 136 7.62 -12.05 -4.75
CA PHE A 136 6.18 -11.80 -4.62
C PHE A 136 5.36 -12.96 -5.18
N ARG A 137 4.45 -13.49 -4.36
CA ARG A 137 3.51 -14.51 -4.79
C ARG A 137 2.37 -13.86 -5.58
N LEU A 138 2.39 -14.06 -6.90
CA LEU A 138 1.27 -13.68 -7.76
C LEU A 138 0.04 -14.51 -7.40
N ALA A 139 -1.10 -13.83 -7.29
CA ALA A 139 -2.38 -14.40 -6.91
C ALA A 139 -3.49 -13.88 -7.81
N GLU A 140 -4.42 -14.76 -8.18
CA GLU A 140 -5.74 -14.32 -8.66
C GLU A 140 -6.74 -14.34 -7.51
N TYR A 141 -7.47 -13.25 -7.33
CA TYR A 141 -8.43 -13.07 -6.23
C TYR A 141 -9.73 -12.42 -6.71
N THR A 142 -10.69 -12.33 -5.81
CA THR A 142 -12.00 -11.69 -5.98
C THR A 142 -12.28 -10.94 -4.68
N TYR A 143 -12.80 -9.71 -4.73
CA TYR A 143 -13.13 -8.98 -3.51
C TYR A 143 -14.39 -9.55 -2.86
N ASN A 144 -14.44 -9.58 -1.53
CA ASN A 144 -15.59 -10.08 -0.77
C ASN A 144 -16.89 -9.28 -1.02
N GLU A 145 -16.74 -8.02 -1.45
CA GLU A 145 -17.85 -7.07 -1.69
C GLU A 145 -18.15 -6.85 -3.18
N ASP A 146 -17.48 -7.56 -4.11
CA ASP A 146 -17.71 -7.39 -5.55
C ASP A 146 -18.99 -8.14 -6.00
N PRO A 147 -20.09 -7.42 -6.35
CA PRO A 147 -21.36 -8.04 -6.69
C PRO A 147 -21.35 -8.81 -8.03
N VAL A 148 -20.31 -8.65 -8.85
CA VAL A 148 -20.12 -9.44 -10.09
C VAL A 148 -19.06 -10.53 -9.96
N GLN A 149 -18.45 -10.70 -8.79
CA GLN A 149 -17.48 -11.76 -8.47
C GLN A 149 -16.32 -11.87 -9.50
N ALA A 150 -15.80 -10.73 -9.96
CA ALA A 150 -14.75 -10.67 -10.97
C ALA A 150 -13.44 -11.32 -10.49
N ARG A 151 -12.61 -11.73 -11.46
CA ARG A 151 -11.25 -12.22 -11.20
C ARG A 151 -10.26 -11.09 -11.43
N HIS A 152 -9.51 -10.75 -10.39
CA HIS A 152 -8.42 -9.79 -10.43
C HIS A 152 -7.09 -10.52 -10.32
N LEU A 153 -6.05 -10.00 -10.98
CA LEU A 153 -4.67 -10.48 -10.87
C LEU A 153 -3.85 -9.48 -10.04
N GLY A 154 -3.02 -9.97 -9.13
CA GLY A 154 -2.13 -9.12 -8.32
C GLY A 154 -1.25 -9.96 -7.40
N PHE A 155 -1.01 -9.45 -6.19
CA PHE A 155 -0.33 -10.13 -5.10
C PHE A 155 -1.02 -9.76 -3.78
N ILE A 156 -0.82 -10.56 -2.73
CA ILE A 156 -1.35 -10.28 -1.39
C ILE A 156 -0.28 -9.56 -0.57
N ILE A 157 -0.61 -8.43 0.06
CA ILE A 157 0.37 -7.61 0.79
C ILE A 157 0.86 -8.27 2.08
N ASP A 158 0.02 -9.08 2.73
CA ASP A 158 0.33 -9.88 3.93
C ASP A 158 1.46 -10.90 3.67
N ASP A 159 1.54 -11.43 2.45
CA ASP A 159 2.60 -12.35 1.99
C ASP A 159 3.94 -11.64 1.72
N VAL A 160 3.94 -10.30 1.64
CA VAL A 160 5.10 -9.46 1.25
C VAL A 160 5.68 -8.69 2.45
N GLY A 161 4.82 -8.14 3.31
CA GLY A 161 5.22 -7.27 4.41
C GLY A 161 5.82 -5.94 3.94
N SER A 162 6.85 -5.45 4.66
CA SER A 162 7.45 -4.12 4.43
C SER A 162 8.23 -4.06 3.12
N SER A 163 7.66 -3.43 2.09
CA SER A 163 8.25 -3.30 0.75
C SER A 163 7.88 -1.95 0.11
N PRO A 164 8.71 -1.37 -0.79
CA PRO A 164 8.33 -0.17 -1.55
C PRO A 164 7.07 -0.30 -2.41
N ALA A 165 6.58 -1.53 -2.65
CA ALA A 165 5.30 -1.80 -3.31
C ALA A 165 4.09 -1.69 -2.36
N VAL A 166 4.28 -1.43 -1.07
CA VAL A 166 3.22 -1.39 -0.05
C VAL A 166 3.22 -0.01 0.60
N ALA A 167 2.04 0.61 0.71
CA ALA A 167 1.86 1.90 1.35
C ALA A 167 2.28 1.86 2.84
N SER A 168 2.69 3.00 3.39
CA SER A 168 3.24 3.10 4.76
C SER A 168 2.30 2.65 5.89
N ASN A 169 0.99 2.53 5.61
CA ASN A 169 0.00 2.01 6.55
C ASN A 169 -0.17 0.47 6.50
N GLY A 170 0.50 -0.22 5.56
CA GLY A 170 0.42 -1.67 5.39
C GLY A 170 -0.89 -2.20 4.79
N GLN A 171 -1.81 -1.32 4.33
CA GLN A 171 -3.16 -1.72 3.92
C GLN A 171 -3.42 -1.64 2.40
N ARG A 172 -2.49 -1.07 1.63
CA ARG A 172 -2.68 -0.73 0.20
C ARG A 172 -1.39 -0.94 -0.59
N VAL A 173 -1.52 -1.23 -1.89
CA VAL A 173 -0.37 -1.27 -2.82
C VAL A 173 0.04 0.15 -3.17
N ASP A 174 1.32 0.49 -3.00
CA ASP A 174 1.90 1.66 -3.67
C ASP A 174 2.16 1.26 -5.13
N VAL A 175 1.25 1.68 -6.01
CA VAL A 175 1.31 1.34 -7.44
C VAL A 175 2.52 1.99 -8.12
N TYR A 176 2.98 3.15 -7.65
CA TYR A 176 4.15 3.84 -8.20
C TYR A 176 5.45 3.16 -7.76
N GLY A 177 5.54 2.79 -6.48
CA GLY A 177 6.64 2.00 -5.93
C GLY A 177 6.73 0.61 -6.56
N TYR A 178 5.61 -0.10 -6.69
CA TYR A 178 5.53 -1.40 -7.38
C TYR A 178 5.96 -1.33 -8.86
N ALA A 179 5.45 -0.35 -9.62
CA ALA A 179 5.86 -0.14 -11.00
C ALA A 179 7.37 0.20 -11.11
N THR A 180 7.90 0.98 -10.17
CA THR A 180 9.33 1.32 -10.10
C THR A 180 10.18 0.08 -9.77
N MET A 181 9.71 -0.81 -8.90
CA MET A 181 10.36 -2.12 -8.66
C MET A 181 10.38 -2.99 -9.92
N ALA A 182 9.30 -3.01 -10.71
CA ALA A 182 9.26 -3.73 -11.98
C ALA A 182 10.29 -3.18 -12.98
N VAL A 183 10.43 -1.85 -13.09
CA VAL A 183 11.48 -1.22 -13.93
C VAL A 183 12.88 -1.57 -13.42
N ALA A 184 13.11 -1.57 -12.10
CA ALA A 184 14.38 -1.99 -11.51
C ALA A 184 14.72 -3.46 -11.85
N ALA A 185 13.74 -4.36 -11.80
CA ALA A 185 13.92 -5.77 -12.14
C ALA A 185 14.22 -5.98 -13.63
N LEU A 186 13.57 -5.23 -14.53
CA LEU A 186 13.86 -5.27 -15.97
C LEU A 186 15.28 -4.76 -16.30
N GLN A 187 15.71 -3.67 -15.66
CA GLN A 187 17.08 -3.15 -15.80
C GLN A 187 18.13 -4.14 -15.28
N GLU A 188 17.84 -4.83 -14.18
CA GLU A 188 18.72 -5.84 -13.61
C GLU A 188 18.82 -7.11 -14.49
N GLN A 189 17.68 -7.58 -15.01
CA GLN A 189 17.64 -8.66 -15.99
C GLN A 189 18.45 -8.31 -17.26
N GLN A 190 18.34 -7.08 -17.75
CA GLN A 190 19.13 -6.62 -18.90
C GLN A 190 20.64 -6.66 -18.63
N ALA A 191 21.08 -6.21 -17.45
CA ALA A 191 22.49 -6.28 -17.06
C ALA A 191 23.02 -7.72 -17.03
N GLN A 192 22.24 -8.66 -16.48
CA GLN A 192 22.58 -10.09 -16.45
C GLN A 192 22.62 -10.70 -17.86
N ILE A 193 21.67 -10.34 -18.72
CA ILE A 193 21.65 -10.74 -20.13
C ILE A 193 22.92 -10.29 -20.88
N ASP A 194 23.42 -9.08 -20.62
CA ASP A 194 24.60 -8.57 -21.32
C ASP A 194 25.92 -9.19 -20.83
N VAL A 195 26.01 -9.55 -19.54
CA VAL A 195 27.11 -10.40 -19.03
C VAL A 195 27.10 -11.77 -19.72
N LEU A 196 25.94 -12.45 -19.75
CA LEU A 196 25.81 -13.78 -20.37
C LEU A 196 26.13 -13.75 -21.89
N LYS A 197 25.79 -12.67 -22.60
CA LYS A 197 26.20 -12.47 -24.01
C LYS A 197 27.72 -12.38 -24.15
N ALA A 198 28.41 -11.67 -23.26
CA ALA A 198 29.86 -11.52 -23.29
C ALA A 198 30.57 -12.86 -23.01
N GLU A 199 30.11 -13.62 -22.02
CA GLU A 199 30.60 -14.98 -21.74
C GLU A 199 30.40 -15.92 -22.94
N ILE A 200 29.21 -15.91 -23.55
CA ILE A 200 28.91 -16.71 -24.75
C ILE A 200 29.80 -16.29 -25.94
N ALA A 201 30.19 -15.02 -26.05
CA ALA A 201 31.11 -14.56 -27.08
C ALA A 201 32.55 -15.05 -26.83
N ALA A 202 33.05 -14.95 -25.60
CA ALA A 202 34.38 -15.46 -25.22
C ALA A 202 34.47 -16.98 -25.43
N LEU A 203 33.52 -17.75 -24.91
CA LEU A 203 33.47 -19.21 -25.06
C LEU A 203 33.36 -19.67 -26.53
N LYS A 204 32.82 -18.83 -27.43
CA LYS A 204 32.81 -19.10 -28.88
C LYS A 204 34.17 -18.82 -29.52
N ALA A 205 34.89 -17.78 -29.09
CA ALA A 205 36.25 -17.49 -29.55
C ALA A 205 37.22 -18.60 -29.11
N ASP A 206 37.22 -18.97 -27.82
CA ASP A 206 38.07 -20.02 -27.29
C ASP A 206 37.89 -21.35 -28.03
N ARG A 207 36.63 -21.72 -28.34
CA ARG A 207 36.30 -22.93 -29.11
C ARG A 207 36.61 -22.84 -30.61
N ALA A 208 36.89 -21.66 -31.14
CA ALA A 208 37.38 -21.46 -32.49
C ALA A 208 38.91 -21.50 -32.56
N THR A 209 39.61 -21.07 -31.50
CA THR A 209 41.07 -21.15 -31.38
C THR A 209 41.57 -22.55 -30.98
N ASN A 210 40.77 -23.31 -30.23
CA ASN A 210 41.09 -24.70 -29.84
C ASN A 210 40.52 -25.74 -30.83
N ARG A 211 40.66 -25.50 -32.14
CA ARG A 211 40.15 -26.35 -33.24
C ARG A 211 41.12 -26.42 -34.41
#